data_AF-A0A3D4T8Q3-F1
#
_entry.id   AF-A0A3D4T8Q3-F1
#
_cell.length_a   1.000
_cell.length_b   1.000
_cell.length_c   1.000
_cell.angle_alpha   90.00
_cell.angle_beta   90.00
_cell.angle_gamma   90.00
#
_symmetry.space_group_name_H-M   'P 1'
#
loop_
_entity.id
_entity.type
_entity.pdbx_description
1 polymer ?
#
loop_
_entity_poly.entity_id
_entity_poly.type
_entity_poly.pdbx_seq_one_letter_code
_entity_poly.pdbx_strand_id
1 'polypeptide(L)' 'MKSNITREEAYELLKKYNSERFHIQHGLTVEGVMKWFAADLGYGDDAEFWG' A
#
# COMPACT_ATOMS: atom_id res chain seq x y z
N MET A 1 10.08 -6.83 4.41
CA MET A 1 8.93 -7.57 4.98
C MET A 1 8.40 -8.54 3.92
N LYS A 2 7.71 -9.62 4.31
CA LYS A 2 7.12 -10.58 3.35
C LYS A 2 5.61 -10.71 3.56
N SER A 3 4.85 -10.57 2.48
CA SER A 3 3.40 -10.75 2.43
C SER A 3 3.06 -12.05 1.69
N ASN A 4 1.92 -12.66 2.04
CA ASN A 4 1.37 -13.83 1.36
C ASN A 4 0.37 -13.47 0.25
N ILE A 5 0.20 -12.17 -0.04
CA ILE A 5 -0.66 -11.65 -1.11
C ILE A 5 0.14 -10.66 -1.96
N THR A 6 -0.19 -10.57 -3.25
CA THR A 6 0.38 -9.56 -4.16
C THR A 6 -0.23 -8.18 -3.93
N ARG A 7 0.42 -7.14 -4.46
CA ARG A 7 -0.10 -5.76 -4.41
C ARG A 7 -1.45 -5.65 -5.14
N GLU A 8 -1.60 -6.32 -6.27
CA GLU A 8 -2.84 -6.39 -7.03
C GLU A 8 -3.95 -7.08 -6.23
N GLU A 9 -3.66 -8.20 -5.56
CA GLU A 9 -4.62 -8.90 -4.70
C GLU A 9 -5.05 -8.03 -3.52
N ALA A 10 -4.10 -7.32 -2.89
CA ALA A 10 -4.40 -6.37 -1.82
C ALA A 10 -5.27 -5.21 -2.32
N TYR A 11 -5.00 -4.68 -3.51
CA TYR A 11 -5.77 -3.61 -4.13
C TYR A 11 -7.20 -4.03 -4.49
N GLU A 12 -7.37 -5.26 -5.00
CA GLU A 12 -8.71 -5.79 -5.28
C GLU A 12 -9.49 -6.06 -3.99
N LEU A 13 -8.84 -6.49 -2.90
CA LEU A 13 -9.47 -6.58 -1.58
C LEU A 13 -9.89 -5.20 -1.05
N LEU A 14 -9.04 -4.17 -1.21
CA LEU A 14 -9.37 -2.79 -0.84
C LEU A 14 -10.64 -2.33 -1.56
N LYS A 15 -10.73 -2.54 -2.87
CA LYS A 15 -11.92 -2.23 -3.69
C LYS A 15 -13.15 -3.05 -3.32
N LYS A 16 -12.97 -4.33 -2.98
CA LYS A 16 -14.07 -5.23 -2.61
C LYS A 16 -14.77 -4.78 -1.33
N TYR A 17 -14.01 -4.32 -0.34
CA TYR A 17 -14.55 -3.96 0.98
C TYR A 17 -14.77 -2.46 1.19
N ASN A 18 -14.40 -1.62 0.23
CA ASN A 18 -14.60 -0.17 0.30
C ASN A 18 -15.23 0.35 -0.99
N SER A 19 -16.50 0.78 -0.89
CA SER A 19 -17.29 1.17 -2.07
C SER A 19 -17.16 2.64 -2.46
N GLU A 20 -16.76 3.51 -1.53
CA GLU A 20 -16.59 4.93 -1.82
C GLU A 20 -15.20 5.23 -2.39
N ARG A 21 -15.15 6.08 -3.43
CA ARG A 21 -13.91 6.51 -4.08
C ARG A 21 -12.87 7.06 -3.10
N PHE A 22 -13.33 7.72 -2.03
CA PHE A 22 -12.46 8.27 -1.00
C PHE A 22 -11.57 7.21 -0.35
N HIS A 23 -12.11 6.05 0.03
CA HIS A 23 -11.34 5.00 0.69
C HIS A 23 -10.25 4.41 -0.20
N ILE A 24 -10.53 4.27 -1.50
CA ILE A 24 -9.54 3.80 -2.48
C ILE A 24 -8.42 4.83 -2.62
N GLN A 25 -8.77 6.11 -2.77
CA GLN A 25 -7.79 7.19 -2.84
C GLN A 25 -6.97 7.28 -1.55
N HIS A 26 -7.60 7.10 -0.39
CA HIS A 26 -6.93 7.12 0.89
C HIS A 26 -5.90 5.98 1.00
N GLY A 27 -6.27 4.75 0.61
CA GLY A 27 -5.35 3.61 0.58
C GLY A 27 -4.11 3.86 -0.30
N LEU A 28 -4.31 4.37 -1.53
CA LEU A 28 -3.21 4.73 -2.43
C LEU A 28 -2.34 5.88 -1.91
N THR A 29 -2.95 6.80 -1.16
CA THR A 29 -2.21 7.91 -0.53
C THR A 29 -1.31 7.37 0.59
N VAL A 30 -1.83 6.47 1.41
CA VAL A 30 -1.06 5.81 2.48
C VAL A 30 0.07 4.95 1.89
N GLU A 31 -0.21 4.17 0.85
CA GLU A 31 0.81 3.41 0.07
C GLU A 31 2.00 4.31 -0.30
N GLY A 32 1.75 5.45 -0.96
CA GLY A 32 2.80 6.38 -1.36
C GLY A 32 3.55 7.03 -0.20
N VAL A 33 2.84 7.42 0.87
CA VAL A 33 3.45 7.99 2.07
C VAL A 33 4.38 6.99 2.76
N MET A 34 3.95 5.74 2.87
CA MET A 34 4.75 4.69 3.52
C MET A 34 5.96 4.29 2.67
N LYS A 35 5.81 4.24 1.34
CA LYS A 35 6.96 4.08 0.42
C LYS A 35 8.01 5.17 0.60
N TRP A 36 7.57 6.42 0.71
CA TRP A 36 8.48 7.55 0.91
C TRP A 36 9.24 7.45 2.25
N PHE A 37 8.53 7.19 3.35
CA PHE A 37 9.16 7.04 4.66
C PHE A 37 10.10 5.82 4.72
N ALA A 38 9.74 4.72 4.06
CA ALA A 38 10.62 3.56 3.98
C ALA A 38 11.97 3.91 3.35
N ALA A 39 11.96 4.70 2.26
CA ALA A 39 13.18 5.18 1.63
C ALA A 39 13.96 6.17 2.53
N ASP A 40 13.28 7.17 3.10
CA ASP A 40 13.91 8.27 3.86
C ASP A 40 14.54 7.78 5.18
N LEU A 41 13.91 6.80 5.85
CA LEU A 41 14.33 6.32 7.16
C LEU A 41 15.28 5.11 7.10
N GLY A 42 15.74 4.71 5.91
CA GLY A 42 16.69 3.60 5.73
C GLY A 42 16.05 2.19 5.70
N TYR A 43 14.73 2.10 5.51
CA TYR A 43 13.99 0.85 5.29
C TYR A 43 13.68 0.62 3.80
N GLY A 44 14.57 1.03 2.89
CA GLY A 44 14.32 0.99 1.44
C GLY A 44 13.96 -0.41 0.90
N ASP A 45 14.52 -1.46 1.51
CA ASP A 45 14.20 -2.86 1.18
C ASP A 45 12.74 -3.24 1.46
N ASP A 46 12.05 -2.46 2.30
CA ASP A 46 10.65 -2.64 2.65
C ASP A 46 9.71 -1.72 1.85
N ALA A 47 10.22 -0.85 0.96
CA ALA A 47 9.38 0.08 0.21
C ALA A 47 8.30 -0.64 -0.60
N GLU A 48 8.65 -1.72 -1.31
CA GLU A 48 7.71 -2.49 -2.13
C GLU A 48 6.70 -3.30 -1.31
N PHE A 49 6.92 -3.49 -0.01
CA PHE A 49 5.90 -4.09 0.85
C PHE A 49 4.66 -3.18 0.98
N TRP A 50 4.83 -1.86 0.88
CA TRP A 50 3.75 -0.89 1.03
C TRP A 50 2.88 -0.71 -0.21
N GLY A 51 3.28 -1.28 -1.35
CA GLY A 51 2.51 -1.33 -2.60
C GLY A 51 3.12 -0.52 -3.73
#